data_AF-A0A372EGI3-F1
#
_entry.id   AF-A0A372EGI3-F1
#
_cell.length_a   1.000
_cell.length_b   1.000
_cell.length_c   1.000
_cell.angle_alpha   90.00
_cell.angle_beta   90.00
_cell.angle_gamma   90.00
#
_symmetry.space_group_name_H-M   'P 1'
#
loop_
_entity.id
_entity.type
_entity.pdbx_description
1 polymer ?
#
loop_
_entity_poly.entity_id
_entity_poly.type
_entity_poly.pdbx_seq_one_letter_code
_entity_poly.pdbx_strand_id
1 'polypeptide(L)'
;MDKMSTRDLHALRLAIFDNAEALHREADLLLKHGMYSRAYLLAHFCFEELGKIPIVVGVIGKQAQGEPIDWKKVNRRFTSHEAKIASQNGHFYAFGLDADIIRNTDVAWLLKANSEISKSYDKKNLATYVDARGSATLRPADAISEDEAKSLVQFAFECLRAHWRSEGLTNPLVYERMDRPQSDDA
;
A
#
# COMPACT_ATOMS: atom_id res chain seq x y z
N MET A 1 -15.88 -9.36 3.20
CA MET A 1 -15.82 -8.41 4.31
C MET A 1 -17.25 -8.23 4.73
N ASP A 2 -17.55 -8.77 5.89
CA ASP A 2 -18.87 -8.66 6.48
C ASP A 2 -19.01 -7.29 7.15
N LYS A 3 -20.20 -7.01 7.69
CA LYS A 3 -20.46 -5.76 8.40
C LYS A 3 -19.56 -5.69 9.64
N MET A 4 -18.76 -4.62 9.73
CA MET A 4 -17.84 -4.38 10.86
C MET A 4 -18.23 -3.10 11.60
N SER A 5 -17.94 -3.05 12.90
CA SER A 5 -18.07 -1.82 13.69
C SER A 5 -16.94 -0.84 13.35
N THR A 6 -17.13 0.45 13.66
CA THR A 6 -16.09 1.46 13.46
C THR A 6 -14.81 1.11 14.23
N ARG A 7 -14.94 0.59 15.46
CA ARG A 7 -13.82 0.12 16.26
C ARG A 7 -13.05 -1.01 15.58
N ASP A 8 -13.74 -2.01 15.03
CA ASP A 8 -13.11 -3.13 14.33
C ASP A 8 -12.41 -2.66 13.05
N LEU A 9 -12.96 -1.66 12.37
CA LEU A 9 -12.33 -1.04 11.19
C LEU A 9 -11.03 -0.29 11.58
N HIS A 10 -10.98 0.40 12.72
CA HIS A 10 -9.74 1.01 13.21
C HIS A 10 -8.70 -0.05 13.61
N ALA A 11 -9.11 -1.14 14.27
CA ALA A 11 -8.21 -2.25 14.57
C ALA A 11 -7.67 -2.91 13.29
N LEU A 12 -8.51 -3.07 12.27
CA LEU A 12 -8.11 -3.58 10.96
C LEU A 12 -7.08 -2.67 10.28
N ARG A 13 -7.22 -1.33 10.38
CA ARG A 13 -6.20 -0.39 9.84
C ARG A 13 -4.83 -0.64 10.46
N LEU A 14 -4.75 -0.80 11.78
CA LEU A 14 -3.50 -1.05 12.48
C LEU A 14 -2.89 -2.39 12.05
N ALA A 15 -3.67 -3.46 11.99
CA ALA A 15 -3.18 -4.77 11.56
C ALA A 15 -2.68 -4.77 10.11
N ILE A 16 -3.35 -4.04 9.21
CA ILE A 16 -2.90 -3.85 7.82
C ILE A 16 -1.55 -3.11 7.80
N PHE A 17 -1.43 -2.05 8.60
CA PHE A 17 -0.24 -1.23 8.67
C PHE A 17 0.97 -2.02 9.22
N ASP A 18 0.79 -2.74 10.33
CA ASP A 18 1.81 -3.61 10.92
C ASP A 18 2.32 -4.67 9.92
N ASN A 19 1.39 -5.27 9.15
CA ASN A 19 1.75 -6.23 8.10
C ASN A 19 2.53 -5.57 6.96
N ALA A 20 2.16 -4.37 6.54
CA ALA A 20 2.89 -3.62 5.52
C ALA A 20 4.32 -3.26 5.97
N GLU A 21 4.51 -2.85 7.22
CA GLU A 21 5.84 -2.61 7.79
C GLU A 21 6.71 -3.86 7.78
N ALA A 22 6.14 -5.01 8.16
CA ALA A 22 6.84 -6.29 8.13
C ALA A 22 7.27 -6.67 6.70
N LEU A 23 6.35 -6.56 5.74
CA LEU A 23 6.62 -6.80 4.32
C LEU A 23 7.76 -5.92 3.79
N HIS A 24 7.75 -4.63 4.10
CA HIS A 24 8.84 -3.73 3.70
C HIS A 24 10.18 -4.09 4.36
N ARG A 25 10.17 -4.40 5.67
CA ARG A 25 11.38 -4.79 6.39
C ARG A 25 12.03 -6.04 5.78
N GLU A 26 11.22 -7.03 5.46
CA GLU A 26 11.67 -8.25 4.78
C GLU A 26 12.15 -7.97 3.35
N ALA A 27 11.47 -7.08 2.62
CA ALA A 27 11.88 -6.66 1.28
C ALA A 27 13.28 -6.01 1.29
N ASP A 28 13.54 -5.11 2.25
CA ASP A 28 14.83 -4.45 2.44
C ASP A 28 15.94 -5.45 2.82
N LEU A 29 15.63 -6.43 3.68
CA LEU A 29 16.58 -7.50 4.03
C LEU A 29 16.98 -8.33 2.80
N LEU A 30 16.00 -8.72 1.97
CA LEU A 30 16.22 -9.47 0.74
C LEU A 30 17.03 -8.66 -0.28
N LEU A 31 16.74 -7.37 -0.41
CA LEU A 31 17.46 -6.47 -1.29
C LEU A 31 18.95 -6.40 -0.94
N LYS A 32 19.27 -6.23 0.36
CA LYS A 32 20.64 -6.19 0.89
C LYS A 32 21.44 -7.47 0.63
N HIS A 33 20.77 -8.60 0.41
CA HIS A 33 21.39 -9.89 0.13
C HIS A 33 21.28 -10.31 -1.34
N GLY A 34 20.96 -9.40 -2.26
CA GLY A 34 20.92 -9.68 -3.69
C GLY A 34 19.71 -10.49 -4.17
N MET A 35 18.68 -10.66 -3.33
CA MET A 35 17.48 -11.44 -3.66
C MET A 35 16.42 -10.57 -4.34
N TYR A 36 16.78 -9.96 -5.48
CA TYR A 36 16.03 -8.86 -6.10
C TYR A 36 14.58 -9.17 -6.47
N SER A 37 14.31 -10.34 -7.04
CA SER A 37 12.94 -10.73 -7.41
C SER A 37 12.02 -10.85 -6.20
N ARG A 38 12.53 -11.38 -5.08
CA ARG A 38 11.77 -11.51 -3.84
C ARG A 38 11.65 -10.20 -3.09
N ALA A 39 12.70 -9.37 -3.09
CA ALA A 39 12.64 -8.01 -2.57
C ALA A 39 11.56 -7.20 -3.29
N TYR A 40 11.54 -7.24 -4.63
CA TYR A 40 10.52 -6.60 -5.45
C TYR A 40 9.10 -7.11 -5.11
N LEU A 41 8.93 -8.42 -5.00
CA LEU A 41 7.64 -9.02 -4.67
C LEU A 41 7.10 -8.53 -3.32
N LEU A 42 7.93 -8.54 -2.27
CA LEU A 42 7.50 -8.10 -0.94
C LEU A 42 7.25 -6.59 -0.89
N ALA A 43 8.06 -5.79 -1.59
CA ALA A 43 7.80 -4.35 -1.76
C ALA A 43 6.46 -4.09 -2.46
N HIS A 44 6.12 -4.90 -3.47
CA HIS A 44 4.84 -4.84 -4.16
C HIS A 44 3.68 -5.14 -3.22
N PHE A 45 3.78 -6.24 -2.47
CA PHE A 45 2.80 -6.58 -1.45
C PHE A 45 2.66 -5.51 -0.37
N CYS A 46 3.74 -4.85 0.05
CA CYS A 46 3.68 -3.78 1.03
C CYS A 46 2.72 -2.66 0.61
N PHE A 47 2.92 -2.03 -0.54
CA PHE A 47 2.03 -0.94 -0.95
C PHE A 47 0.65 -1.43 -1.40
N GLU A 48 0.54 -2.67 -1.90
CA GLU A 48 -0.75 -3.30 -2.17
C GLU A 48 -1.57 -3.51 -0.88
N GLU A 49 -0.91 -3.89 0.22
CA GLU A 49 -1.51 -4.07 1.53
C GLU A 49 -1.97 -2.73 2.11
N LEU A 50 -1.12 -1.71 2.04
CA LEU A 50 -1.46 -0.33 2.41
C LEU A 50 -2.67 0.22 1.64
N GLY A 51 -2.85 -0.19 0.39
CA GLY A 51 -4.01 0.16 -0.44
C GLY A 51 -5.37 -0.26 0.16
N LYS A 52 -5.41 -1.14 1.16
CA LYS A 52 -6.61 -1.49 1.92
C LYS A 52 -7.05 -0.38 2.88
N ILE A 53 -6.11 0.40 3.44
CA ILE A 53 -6.40 1.42 4.45
C ILE A 53 -7.38 2.48 3.91
N PRO A 54 -7.19 3.11 2.73
CA PRO A 54 -8.11 4.13 2.26
C PRO A 54 -9.50 3.56 1.92
N ILE A 55 -9.58 2.27 1.55
CA ILE A 55 -10.87 1.58 1.38
C ILE A 55 -11.61 1.51 2.73
N VAL A 56 -10.91 1.13 3.80
CA VAL A 56 -11.45 1.05 5.17
C VAL A 56 -11.83 2.45 5.70
N VAL A 57 -10.97 3.46 5.51
CA VAL A 57 -11.25 4.85 5.90
C VAL A 57 -12.51 5.38 5.20
N GLY A 58 -12.69 5.06 3.91
CA GLY A 58 -13.92 5.42 3.21
C GLY A 58 -15.18 4.78 3.80
N VAL A 59 -15.09 3.57 4.36
CA VAL A 59 -16.20 2.93 5.08
C VAL A 59 -16.47 3.62 6.41
N ILE A 60 -15.42 3.95 7.17
CA ILE A 60 -15.54 4.68 8.45
C ILE A 60 -16.24 6.02 8.23
N GLY A 61 -15.83 6.79 7.21
CA GLY A 61 -16.46 8.08 6.89
C GLY A 61 -17.95 7.96 6.60
N LYS A 62 -18.35 6.93 5.83
CA LYS A 62 -19.77 6.64 5.58
C LYS A 62 -20.55 6.27 6.82
N GLN A 63 -19.96 5.46 7.71
CA GLN A 63 -20.60 5.12 8.99
C GLN A 63 -20.83 6.38 9.84
N ALA A 64 -19.85 7.28 9.91
CA ALA A 64 -19.95 8.52 10.66
C ALA A 64 -21.03 9.47 10.11
N GLN A 65 -21.28 9.44 8.80
CA GLN A 65 -22.31 10.23 8.14
C GLN A 65 -23.69 9.56 8.10
N GLY A 66 -23.81 8.33 8.62
CA GLY A 66 -25.05 7.54 8.54
C GLY A 66 -25.40 7.09 7.11
N GLU A 67 -24.44 7.08 6.19
CA GLU A 67 -24.65 6.67 4.81
C GLU A 67 -24.75 5.14 4.67
N PRO A 68 -25.59 4.65 3.74
CA PRO A 68 -25.66 3.22 3.45
C PRO A 68 -24.34 2.71 2.85
N ILE A 69 -23.89 1.54 3.32
CA ILE A 69 -22.65 0.89 2.88
C ILE A 69 -22.97 -0.38 2.10
N ASP A 70 -22.49 -0.41 0.85
CA ASP A 70 -22.49 -1.62 0.03
C ASP A 70 -21.26 -2.49 0.38
N TRP A 71 -21.44 -3.40 1.34
CA TRP A 71 -20.40 -4.32 1.80
C TRP A 71 -19.91 -5.27 0.70
N LYS A 72 -20.74 -5.58 -0.30
CA LYS A 72 -20.32 -6.40 -1.45
C LYS A 72 -19.32 -5.64 -2.31
N LYS A 73 -19.59 -4.35 -2.58
CA LYS A 73 -18.65 -3.47 -3.30
C LYS A 73 -17.38 -3.23 -2.49
N VAL A 74 -17.48 -3.03 -1.18
CA VAL A 74 -16.32 -2.91 -0.28
C VAL A 74 -15.46 -4.16 -0.35
N ASN A 75 -16.05 -5.35 -0.18
CA ASN A 75 -15.32 -6.61 -0.24
C ASN A 75 -14.63 -6.83 -1.60
N ARG A 76 -15.32 -6.51 -2.69
CA ARG A 76 -14.74 -6.62 -4.04
C ARG A 76 -13.51 -5.71 -4.20
N ARG A 77 -13.57 -4.47 -3.72
CA ARG A 77 -12.41 -3.56 -3.75
C ARG A 77 -11.29 -4.02 -2.84
N PHE A 78 -11.63 -4.51 -1.64
CA PHE A 78 -10.66 -4.95 -0.65
C PHE A 78 -9.88 -6.20 -1.09
N THR A 79 -10.46 -7.03 -1.94
CA THR A 79 -9.84 -8.26 -2.46
C THR A 79 -9.19 -8.08 -3.84
N SER A 80 -9.60 -7.08 -4.61
CA SER A 80 -9.02 -6.78 -5.92
C SER A 80 -7.62 -6.18 -5.79
N HIS A 81 -6.62 -6.83 -6.40
CA HIS A 81 -5.25 -6.32 -6.48
C HIS A 81 -5.20 -4.92 -7.10
N GLU A 82 -5.81 -4.74 -8.27
CA GLU A 82 -5.80 -3.45 -8.99
C GLU A 82 -6.50 -2.34 -8.20
N ALA A 83 -7.63 -2.64 -7.56
CA ALA A 83 -8.35 -1.64 -6.76
C ALA A 83 -7.55 -1.18 -5.54
N LYS A 84 -6.77 -2.07 -4.93
CA LYS A 84 -5.86 -1.73 -3.83
C LYS A 84 -4.72 -0.84 -4.31
N ILE A 85 -4.08 -1.17 -5.44
CA ILE A 85 -3.01 -0.35 -6.02
C ILE A 85 -3.54 1.04 -6.40
N ALA A 86 -4.71 1.13 -7.04
CA ALA A 86 -5.34 2.41 -7.36
C ALA A 86 -5.63 3.24 -6.09
N SER A 87 -6.14 2.58 -5.05
CA SER A 87 -6.42 3.21 -3.76
C SER A 87 -5.13 3.71 -3.08
N GLN A 88 -4.05 2.94 -3.19
CA GLN A 88 -2.73 3.32 -2.69
C GLN A 88 -2.17 4.52 -3.45
N ASN A 89 -2.24 4.54 -4.78
CA ASN A 89 -1.78 5.65 -5.60
C ASN A 89 -2.50 6.95 -5.22
N GLY A 90 -3.84 6.88 -5.05
CA GLY A 90 -4.63 8.03 -4.60
C GLY A 90 -4.23 8.53 -3.21
N HIS A 91 -3.91 7.61 -2.30
CA HIS A 91 -3.42 7.96 -0.97
C HIS A 91 -2.03 8.61 -1.02
N PHE A 92 -1.11 8.03 -1.78
CA PHE A 92 0.24 8.55 -1.93
C PHE A 92 0.24 9.93 -2.60
N TYR A 93 -0.62 10.15 -3.59
CA TYR A 93 -0.86 11.48 -4.15
C TYR A 93 -1.31 12.48 -3.09
N ALA A 94 -2.22 12.10 -2.18
CA ALA A 94 -2.76 13.01 -1.17
C ALA A 94 -1.80 13.31 0.00
N PHE A 95 -0.95 12.36 0.40
CA PHE A 95 -0.14 12.47 1.63
C PHE A 95 1.37 12.34 1.43
N GLY A 96 1.81 11.80 0.29
CA GLY A 96 3.21 11.47 -0.01
C GLY A 96 3.88 12.37 -1.06
N LEU A 97 3.11 13.10 -1.86
CA LEU A 97 3.62 14.06 -2.84
C LEU A 97 3.44 15.50 -2.35
N ASP A 98 4.35 16.37 -2.79
CA ASP A 98 4.18 17.82 -2.67
C ASP A 98 3.24 18.32 -3.77
N ALA A 99 2.27 19.16 -3.40
CA ALA A 99 1.33 19.73 -4.35
C ALA A 99 2.01 20.72 -5.29
N ASP A 100 1.93 20.49 -6.60
CA ASP A 100 2.45 21.40 -7.64
C ASP A 100 1.27 22.05 -8.37
N ILE A 101 0.70 23.09 -7.75
CA ILE A 101 -0.48 23.81 -8.28
C ILE A 101 -0.21 24.54 -9.60
N ILE A 102 1.05 24.73 -9.99
CA ILE A 102 1.42 25.47 -11.20
C ILE A 102 1.51 24.52 -12.39
N ARG A 103 2.20 23.39 -12.22
CA ARG A 103 2.51 22.46 -13.32
C ARG A 103 1.69 21.17 -13.26
N ASN A 104 0.95 20.93 -12.18
CA ASN A 104 0.16 19.72 -11.94
C ASN A 104 0.97 18.43 -12.11
N THR A 105 2.24 18.43 -11.67
CA THR A 105 3.16 17.29 -11.83
C THR A 105 2.75 16.11 -10.96
N ASP A 106 2.16 16.38 -9.80
CA ASP A 106 1.50 15.44 -8.89
C ASP A 106 0.28 14.76 -9.53
N VAL A 107 -0.57 15.51 -10.22
CA VAL A 107 -1.71 14.96 -10.97
C VAL A 107 -1.23 14.10 -12.13
N ALA A 108 -0.23 14.58 -12.88
CA ALA A 108 0.38 13.82 -13.97
C ALA A 108 0.99 12.51 -13.46
N TRP A 109 1.64 12.52 -12.29
CA TRP A 109 2.13 11.32 -11.62
C TRP A 109 0.98 10.36 -11.33
N LEU A 110 -0.12 10.83 -10.74
CA LEU A 110 -1.26 9.98 -10.38
C LEU A 110 -1.90 9.31 -11.61
N LEU A 111 -2.10 10.08 -12.68
CA LEU A 111 -2.65 9.56 -13.94
C LEU A 111 -1.73 8.49 -14.54
N LYS A 112 -0.42 8.73 -14.55
CA LYS A 112 0.56 7.75 -15.02
C LYS A 112 0.53 6.49 -14.16
N ALA A 113 0.64 6.64 -12.84
CA ALA A 113 0.64 5.53 -11.88
C ALA A 113 -0.60 4.64 -12.04
N ASN A 114 -1.77 5.24 -12.28
CA ASN A 114 -3.01 4.49 -12.50
C ASN A 114 -3.06 3.78 -13.86
N SER A 115 -2.48 4.36 -14.90
CA SER A 115 -2.39 3.69 -16.21
C SER A 115 -1.43 2.50 -16.24
N GLU A 116 -0.52 2.40 -15.27
CA GLU A 116 0.48 1.34 -15.16
C GLU A 116 0.10 0.21 -14.20
N ILE A 117 -1.08 0.26 -13.56
CA ILE A 117 -1.53 -0.73 -12.56
C ILE A 117 -1.47 -2.17 -13.11
N SER A 118 -2.02 -2.41 -14.30
CA SER A 118 -2.05 -3.75 -14.89
C SER A 118 -0.62 -4.27 -15.15
N LYS A 119 0.26 -3.41 -15.66
CA LYS A 119 1.68 -3.76 -15.87
C LYS A 119 2.40 -4.06 -14.56
N SER A 120 2.11 -3.28 -13.52
CA SER A 120 2.65 -3.49 -12.16
C SER A 120 2.21 -4.85 -11.61
N TYR A 121 0.93 -5.21 -11.80
CA TYR A 121 0.40 -6.51 -11.42
C TYR A 121 1.06 -7.67 -12.19
N ASP A 122 1.22 -7.55 -13.51
CA ASP A 122 1.88 -8.57 -14.31
C ASP A 122 3.33 -8.78 -13.87
N LYS A 123 4.03 -7.69 -13.56
CA LYS A 123 5.43 -7.75 -13.12
C LYS A 123 5.58 -8.41 -11.75
N LYS A 124 4.61 -8.24 -10.85
CA LYS A 124 4.53 -9.00 -9.59
C LYS A 124 4.47 -10.51 -9.82
N ASN A 125 3.70 -10.96 -10.82
CA ASN A 125 3.60 -12.38 -11.15
C ASN A 125 4.92 -12.92 -11.70
N LEU A 126 5.60 -12.16 -12.56
CA LEU A 126 6.94 -12.49 -13.06
C LEU A 126 7.99 -12.55 -11.94
N ALA A 127 7.87 -11.68 -10.94
CA ALA A 127 8.73 -11.71 -9.75
C ALA A 127 8.47 -12.94 -8.84
N THR A 128 7.40 -13.70 -9.09
CA THR A 128 6.96 -14.85 -8.28
C THR A 128 7.23 -16.17 -8.98
N TYR A 129 6.66 -16.33 -10.17
CA TYR A 129 6.54 -17.59 -10.89
C TYR A 129 7.48 -17.65 -12.11
N VAL A 130 7.89 -18.86 -12.47
CA VAL A 130 8.52 -19.09 -13.77
C VAL A 130 7.44 -18.98 -14.84
N ASP A 131 7.75 -18.28 -15.92
CA ASP A 131 6.86 -18.08 -17.06
C ASP A 131 7.45 -18.69 -18.34
N ALA A 132 6.59 -19.00 -19.31
CA ALA A 132 6.96 -19.53 -20.61
C ALA A 132 6.37 -18.64 -21.71
N ARG A 133 7.23 -17.97 -22.48
CA ARG A 133 6.82 -17.19 -23.67
C ARG A 133 7.40 -17.83 -24.92
N GLY A 134 6.55 -18.58 -25.63
CA GLY A 134 6.99 -19.39 -26.76
C GLY A 134 7.97 -20.47 -26.32
N SER A 135 9.19 -20.46 -26.86
CA SER A 135 10.27 -21.40 -26.49
C SER A 135 11.16 -20.89 -25.35
N ALA A 136 10.99 -19.65 -24.88
CA ALA A 136 11.83 -19.08 -23.84
C ALA A 136 11.23 -19.30 -22.43
N THR A 137 12.07 -19.77 -21.51
CA THR A 137 11.77 -19.83 -20.07
C THR A 137 12.24 -18.54 -19.41
N LEU A 138 11.35 -17.87 -18.69
CA LEU A 138 11.68 -16.68 -17.91
C LEU A 138 11.59 -17.03 -16.42
N ARG A 139 12.72 -16.96 -15.71
CA ARG A 139 12.75 -17.18 -14.26
C ARG A 139 12.56 -15.84 -13.54
N PRO A 140 12.02 -15.84 -12.31
CA PRO A 140 11.90 -14.60 -11.53
C PRO A 140 13.19 -13.82 -11.35
N ALA A 141 14.32 -14.52 -11.19
CA ALA A 141 15.64 -13.91 -11.05
C ALA A 141 16.12 -13.17 -12.31
N ASP A 142 15.60 -13.54 -13.49
CA ASP A 142 15.94 -12.90 -14.76
C ASP A 142 14.96 -11.77 -15.10
N ALA A 143 13.77 -11.75 -14.49
CA ALA A 143 12.68 -10.83 -14.81
C ALA A 143 12.77 -9.48 -14.08
N ILE A 144 13.54 -9.40 -12.99
CA ILE A 144 13.64 -8.24 -12.11
C ILE A 144 15.11 -7.86 -11.95
N SER A 145 15.46 -6.63 -12.34
CA SER A 145 16.80 -6.11 -12.11
C SER A 145 16.99 -5.59 -10.68
N GLU A 146 18.25 -5.41 -10.29
CA GLU A 146 18.61 -4.77 -9.02
C GLU A 146 18.00 -3.36 -8.89
N ASP A 147 18.08 -2.54 -9.95
CA ASP A 147 17.56 -1.17 -9.93
C ASP A 147 16.04 -1.11 -9.81
N GLU A 148 15.34 -2.07 -10.43
CA GLU A 148 13.89 -2.20 -10.31
C GLU A 148 13.49 -2.59 -8.89
N ALA A 149 14.22 -3.53 -8.28
CA ALA A 149 14.01 -3.91 -6.89
C ALA A 149 14.28 -2.74 -5.93
N LYS A 150 15.42 -2.03 -6.08
CA LYS A 150 15.75 -0.84 -5.29
C LYS A 150 14.68 0.22 -5.39
N SER A 151 14.26 0.55 -6.62
CA SER A 151 13.25 1.58 -6.88
C SER A 151 11.92 1.23 -6.22
N LEU A 152 11.47 -0.03 -6.32
CA LEU A 152 10.19 -0.42 -5.75
C LEU A 152 10.24 -0.53 -4.22
N VAL A 153 11.34 -1.03 -3.64
CA VAL A 153 11.53 -1.06 -2.18
C VAL A 153 11.50 0.38 -1.63
N GLN A 154 12.21 1.30 -2.27
CA GLN A 154 12.19 2.71 -1.90
C GLN A 154 10.77 3.30 -2.02
N PHE A 155 10.05 3.03 -3.11
CA PHE A 155 8.68 3.50 -3.26
C PHE A 155 7.73 2.93 -2.18
N ALA A 156 7.88 1.66 -1.81
CA ALA A 156 7.13 1.05 -0.73
C ALA A 156 7.41 1.73 0.62
N PHE A 157 8.67 2.11 0.89
CA PHE A 157 9.02 2.93 2.06
C PHE A 157 8.33 4.29 2.04
N GLU A 158 8.31 4.96 0.89
CA GLU A 158 7.65 6.27 0.75
C GLU A 158 6.14 6.17 0.97
N CYS A 159 5.53 5.09 0.49
CA CYS A 159 4.15 4.75 0.77
C CYS A 159 3.89 4.58 2.27
N LEU A 160 4.76 3.86 3.00
CA LEU A 160 4.67 3.74 4.46
C LEU A 160 4.72 5.10 5.15
N ARG A 161 5.66 5.98 4.75
CA ARG A 161 5.76 7.34 5.31
C ARG A 161 4.50 8.16 5.09
N ALA A 162 3.90 8.08 3.89
CA ALA A 162 2.64 8.77 3.59
C ALA A 162 1.50 8.27 4.49
N HIS A 163 1.41 6.95 4.69
CA HIS A 163 0.40 6.36 5.59
C HIS A 163 0.65 6.74 7.05
N TRP A 164 1.89 6.68 7.56
CA TRP A 164 2.23 7.14 8.91
C TRP A 164 1.76 8.57 9.15
N ARG A 165 2.04 9.48 8.21
CA ARG A 165 1.57 10.87 8.28
C ARG A 165 0.05 10.93 8.36
N SER A 166 -0.66 10.19 7.52
CA SER A 166 -2.12 10.20 7.51
C SER A 166 -2.75 9.56 8.76
N GLU A 167 -2.17 8.48 9.28
CA GLU A 167 -2.64 7.75 10.45
C GLU A 167 -2.46 8.60 11.71
N GLY A 168 -1.34 9.30 11.84
CA GLY A 168 -1.11 10.27 12.92
C GLY A 168 -2.06 11.47 12.89
N LEU A 169 -2.76 11.73 11.79
CA LEU A 169 -3.75 12.81 11.67
C LEU A 169 -5.20 12.33 11.77
N THR A 170 -5.47 11.05 11.47
CA THR A 170 -6.84 10.57 11.20
C THR A 170 -7.24 9.30 11.96
N ASN A 171 -6.32 8.66 12.66
CA ASN A 171 -6.62 7.47 13.45
C ASN A 171 -6.64 7.78 14.95
N PRO A 172 -7.83 7.80 15.61
CA PRO A 172 -7.94 8.10 17.04
C PRO A 172 -7.07 7.21 17.90
N LEU A 173 -6.92 5.92 17.55
CA LEU A 173 -6.08 5.01 18.32
C LEU A 173 -4.59 5.38 18.28
N VAL A 174 -4.15 6.15 17.28
CA VAL A 174 -2.76 6.58 17.09
C VAL A 174 -2.54 7.95 17.72
N TYR A 175 -3.32 8.97 17.35
CA TYR A 175 -3.08 10.33 17.86
C TYR A 175 -3.49 10.48 19.34
N GLU A 176 -4.51 9.78 19.83
CA GLU A 176 -4.84 9.79 21.27
C GLU A 176 -3.74 9.12 22.13
N ARG A 177 -2.92 8.23 21.54
CA ARG A 177 -1.73 7.69 22.22
C ARG A 177 -0.58 8.69 22.23
N MET A 178 -0.42 9.49 21.17
CA MET A 178 0.61 10.53 21.10
C MET A 178 0.31 11.71 22.05
N ASP A 179 -0.97 12.01 22.29
CA ASP A 179 -1.42 13.10 23.17
C ASP A 179 -1.52 12.71 24.65
N ARG A 180 -1.36 11.43 25.01
CA ARG A 180 -1.23 11.07 26.42
C ARG A 180 0.18 11.46 26.90
N PRO A 181 0.32 12.27 27.95
CA PRO A 181 1.63 12.43 28.58
C PRO A 181 2.12 11.03 28.92
N GLN A 182 3.37 10.73 28.57
CA GLN A 182 4.06 9.56 29.09
C GLN A 182 3.96 9.70 30.61
N SER A 183 3.08 8.93 31.26
CA SER A 183 3.13 8.80 32.70
C SER A 183 4.50 8.20 32.98
N ASP A 184 5.31 8.98 33.69
CA ASP A 184 6.60 8.56 34.24
C ASP A 184 6.39 7.27 35.05
N ASP A 185 6.57 6.12 34.40
CA ASP A 185 6.82 4.85 35.08
C ASP A 185 8.34 4.76 35.29
N ALA A 186 8.80 5.37 36.37
CA ALA A 186 10.06 5.10 37.06
C ALA A 186 9.87 5.26 38.58
#